data_AF-A0A7S1D918-F1
#
_entry.id   AF-A0A7S1D918-F1
#
_cell.length_a   1.000
_cell.length_b   1.000
_cell.length_c   1.000
_cell.angle_alpha   90.00
_cell.angle_beta   90.00
_cell.angle_gamma   90.00
#
_symmetry.space_group_name_H-M   'P 1'
#
loop_
_entity.id
_entity.type
_entity.pdbx_description
1 polymer ?
#
loop_
_entity_poly.entity_id
_entity_poly.type
_entity_poly.pdbx_seq_one_letter_code
_entity_poly.pdbx_strand_id
1 'polypeptide(L)'
;STTPVGFDGKHRQQSSERVQQIERVVLFSASADTASATASPSAPVPTKTKTLALLTFDLDDTLYPIDQVIKEANIAFVNAMERFGFKGIQPNDIDRTCRSIREEMDLETTYLTHTQVRELAIRREMEKVVYQRKLNEVADDWATQVSGLTDIVIKNAKKWAHAAVSDSIVNAVLTAWEMERHHAAERNLFPEVVDVLKQIRQDHPDVIIGAVTDGKANPMFMTFTLAPYFDYCMSWEDDQIGRSQFFQELGSVEGRAQLTWIYTAALEKYKQLASVKEAMTNKGSKGDAEQDGDEELPSIDMSDKVWIHVGDDLFYDVGGSASCGAKTILVNLADRYGQTAPGRFVLDQ
;
A
#
# COMPACT_ATOMS: atom_id res chain seq x y z
N SER A 1 51.73 25.82 19.77
CA SER A 1 51.37 27.22 20.07
C SER A 1 50.71 27.81 18.84
N THR A 2 49.39 27.71 18.76
CA THR A 2 48.59 28.23 17.65
C THR A 2 47.33 28.84 18.25
N THR A 3 47.26 30.15 18.15
CA THR A 3 46.20 31.06 18.62
C THR A 3 44.92 30.86 17.79
N PRO A 4 43.72 30.94 18.37
CA PRO A 4 42.48 30.91 17.61
C PRO A 4 42.08 32.32 17.15
N VAL A 5 41.63 32.42 15.90
CA VAL A 5 41.01 33.62 15.34
C VAL A 5 39.53 33.60 15.68
N GLY A 6 39.09 34.62 16.43
CA GLY A 6 37.69 34.82 16.76
C GLY A 6 36.88 35.27 15.55
N PHE A 7 35.67 34.73 15.43
CA PHE A 7 34.66 35.25 14.52
C PHE A 7 33.53 35.88 15.33
N ASP A 8 33.31 37.15 15.04
CA ASP A 8 32.50 38.10 15.77
C ASP A 8 31.01 37.92 15.45
N GLY A 9 30.18 38.01 16.48
CA GLY A 9 28.74 37.94 16.35
C GLY A 9 28.17 39.27 15.90
N LYS A 10 27.34 39.25 14.84
CA LYS A 10 26.29 40.26 14.57
C LYS A 10 25.48 39.87 13.33
N HIS A 11 24.40 39.13 13.53
CA HIS A 11 23.14 39.27 12.78
C HIS A 11 22.06 38.54 13.60
N ARG A 12 21.34 39.25 14.49
CA ARG A 12 20.06 39.94 14.21
C ARG A 12 18.98 38.90 13.89
N GLN A 13 18.36 38.32 14.91
CA GLN A 13 17.00 38.70 15.33
C GLN A 13 16.08 38.95 14.11
N GLN A 14 15.55 37.86 13.54
CA GLN A 14 14.31 37.81 12.76
C GLN A 14 14.02 36.35 12.38
N SER A 15 13.52 35.56 13.34
CA SER A 15 13.08 34.18 13.06
C SER A 15 12.05 33.69 14.08
N SER A 16 11.06 34.52 14.42
CA SER A 16 9.96 34.15 15.33
C SER A 16 8.56 34.38 14.78
N GLU A 17 8.39 34.41 13.45
CA GLU A 17 7.06 34.55 12.81
C GLU A 17 6.94 33.63 11.56
N ARG A 18 7.21 32.33 11.73
CA ARG A 18 6.94 31.32 10.69
C ARG A 18 6.28 30.07 11.27
N VAL A 19 5.27 30.30 12.11
CA VAL A 19 4.31 29.27 12.53
C VAL A 19 2.92 29.81 12.21
N GLN A 20 2.44 29.52 11.00
CA GLN A 20 1.03 29.49 10.56
C GLN A 20 0.97 29.56 9.03
N GLN A 21 1.15 28.42 8.37
CA GLN A 21 0.67 28.22 7.01
C GLN A 21 0.34 26.72 6.85
N ILE A 22 -0.87 26.38 7.28
CA ILE A 22 -1.55 25.14 6.89
C ILE A 22 -2.10 25.45 5.49
N GLU A 23 -1.38 25.05 4.45
CA GLU A 23 -1.78 25.28 3.06
C GLU A 23 -2.74 24.19 2.58
N ARG A 24 -3.99 24.63 2.36
CA ARG A 24 -5.01 24.15 1.40
C ARG A 24 -4.99 22.65 1.02
N VAL A 25 -5.93 21.90 1.60
CA VAL A 25 -6.56 20.76 0.93
C VAL A 25 -7.37 21.30 -0.26
N VAL A 26 -6.96 20.95 -1.49
CA VAL A 26 -7.71 21.31 -2.71
C VAL A 26 -8.82 20.29 -2.91
N LEU A 27 -10.03 20.63 -2.47
CA LEU A 27 -11.25 19.88 -2.78
C LEU A 27 -11.64 20.12 -4.24
N PHE A 28 -11.28 19.21 -5.14
CA PHE A 28 -11.88 19.16 -6.48
C PHE A 28 -13.22 18.41 -6.40
N SER A 29 -14.32 19.14 -6.24
CA SER A 29 -15.66 18.60 -6.49
C SER A 29 -15.97 18.67 -7.98
N ALA A 30 -15.63 17.63 -8.74
CA ALA A 30 -16.11 17.49 -10.11
C ALA A 30 -17.57 17.01 -10.09
N SER A 31 -18.53 17.95 -10.15
CA SER A 31 -19.91 17.65 -10.51
C SER A 31 -20.09 17.97 -11.99
N ALA A 32 -20.03 16.95 -12.84
CA ALA A 32 -20.37 17.08 -14.24
C ALA A 32 -21.89 16.98 -14.41
N ASP A 33 -22.60 18.10 -14.29
CA ASP A 33 -23.96 18.25 -14.78
C ASP A 33 -24.00 19.43 -15.76
N THR A 34 -23.88 19.11 -17.04
CA THR A 34 -24.11 20.07 -18.13
C THR A 34 -25.54 19.87 -18.62
N ALA A 35 -26.47 20.69 -18.12
CA ALA A 35 -27.80 20.83 -18.72
C ALA A 35 -28.26 22.28 -18.64
N SER A 36 -28.36 22.90 -19.81
CA SER A 36 -28.97 24.20 -20.06
C SER A 36 -30.49 24.11 -19.92
N ALA A 37 -31.08 24.85 -18.97
CA ALA A 37 -32.47 25.28 -19.06
C ALA A 37 -32.73 26.53 -18.20
N THR A 38 -33.20 27.59 -18.87
CA THR A 38 -33.79 28.78 -18.28
C THR A 38 -35.08 28.45 -17.52
N ALA A 39 -35.09 28.60 -16.19
CA ALA A 39 -36.32 28.61 -15.39
C ALA A 39 -36.21 29.55 -14.17
N SER A 40 -37.32 30.22 -13.90
CA SER A 40 -37.59 31.23 -12.87
C SER A 40 -37.19 30.83 -11.43
N PRO A 41 -36.96 31.80 -10.52
CA PRO A 41 -36.48 31.52 -9.16
C PRO A 41 -37.59 30.94 -8.29
N SER A 42 -37.62 29.61 -8.16
CA SER A 42 -38.34 28.94 -7.08
C SER A 42 -37.53 29.05 -5.78
N ALA A 43 -38.25 29.20 -4.66
CA ALA A 43 -37.64 29.28 -3.34
C ALA A 43 -36.71 28.07 -3.07
N PRO A 44 -35.56 28.28 -2.39
CA PRO A 44 -34.60 27.22 -2.16
C PRO A 44 -35.25 26.09 -1.34
N VAL A 45 -35.41 24.93 -1.98
CA VAL A 45 -35.81 23.70 -1.31
C VAL A 45 -34.67 23.33 -0.36
N PRO A 46 -34.93 23.11 0.94
CA PRO A 46 -33.90 22.68 1.87
C PRO A 46 -33.32 21.35 1.39
N THR A 47 -32.08 21.39 0.90
CA THR A 47 -31.36 20.19 0.50
C THR A 47 -30.98 19.43 1.77
N LYS A 48 -31.49 18.20 1.92
CA LYS A 48 -31.06 17.32 3.00
C LYS A 48 -29.55 17.14 2.90
N THR A 49 -28.84 17.45 3.99
CA THR A 49 -27.41 17.20 4.09
C THR A 49 -27.18 15.69 4.13
N LYS A 50 -26.42 15.17 3.16
CA LYS A 50 -26.03 13.76 3.13
C LYS A 50 -25.09 13.42 4.29
N THR A 51 -25.18 12.19 4.78
CA THR A 51 -24.37 11.71 5.92
C THR A 51 -23.13 10.98 5.41
N LEU A 52 -21.95 11.27 5.97
CA LEU A 52 -20.74 10.49 5.67
C LEU A 52 -20.89 9.08 6.25
N ALA A 53 -20.87 8.07 5.39
CA ALA A 53 -21.12 6.69 5.78
C ALA A 53 -19.90 5.79 5.58
N LEU A 54 -19.11 6.06 4.54
CA LEU A 54 -17.89 5.32 4.24
C LEU A 54 -16.73 6.27 3.97
N LEU A 55 -15.59 6.02 4.61
CA LEU A 55 -14.33 6.68 4.32
C LEU A 55 -13.28 5.60 4.04
N THR A 56 -12.67 5.60 2.87
CA THR A 56 -11.60 4.66 2.52
C THR A 56 -10.29 5.38 2.27
N PHE A 57 -9.18 4.77 2.67
CA PHE A 57 -7.84 5.31 2.48
C PHE A 57 -6.99 4.35 1.65
N ASP A 58 -6.22 4.87 0.69
CA ASP A 58 -4.94 4.25 0.38
C ASP A 58 -3.96 4.47 1.56
N LEU A 59 -2.92 3.66 1.64
CA LEU A 59 -1.98 3.66 2.76
C LEU A 59 -0.63 4.26 2.38
N ASP A 60 -0.03 3.77 1.30
CA ASP A 60 1.35 4.06 0.94
C ASP A 60 1.41 5.49 0.39
N ASP A 61 2.32 6.35 0.88
CA ASP A 61 2.37 7.78 0.55
C ASP A 61 1.11 8.61 0.91
N THR A 62 0.04 7.98 1.40
CA THR A 62 -1.16 8.64 1.92
C THR A 62 -1.11 8.81 3.44
N LEU A 63 -0.71 7.76 4.19
CA LEU A 63 -0.64 7.77 5.66
C LEU A 63 0.80 7.75 6.19
N TYR A 64 1.77 7.33 5.37
CA TYR A 64 3.19 7.26 5.71
C TYR A 64 4.04 7.29 4.42
N PRO A 65 5.33 7.69 4.48
CA PRO A 65 6.18 7.73 3.29
C PRO A 65 6.68 6.34 2.93
N ILE A 66 6.25 5.79 1.80
CA ILE A 66 6.51 4.39 1.45
C ILE A 66 7.99 4.08 1.27
N ASP A 67 8.77 5.03 0.74
CA ASP A 67 10.20 4.84 0.51
C ASP A 67 10.96 4.49 1.79
N GLN A 68 10.68 5.20 2.88
CA GLN A 68 11.32 4.96 4.16
C GLN A 68 10.89 3.61 4.75
N VAL A 69 9.61 3.24 4.58
CA VAL A 69 9.06 1.95 5.01
C VAL A 69 9.74 0.79 4.26
N ILE A 70 9.84 0.87 2.93
CA ILE A 70 10.48 -0.17 2.10
C ILE A 70 11.97 -0.27 2.42
N LYS A 71 12.66 0.85 2.63
CA LYS A 71 14.07 0.85 3.03
C LYS A 71 14.31 0.07 4.33
N GLU A 72 13.46 0.26 5.34
CA GLU A 72 13.55 -0.47 6.60
C GLU A 72 13.21 -1.97 6.43
N ALA A 73 12.18 -2.29 5.65
CA ALA A 73 11.84 -3.67 5.32
C ALA A 73 12.98 -4.38 4.58
N ASN A 74 13.64 -3.71 3.64
CA ASN A 74 14.78 -4.23 2.90
C ASN A 74 16.00 -4.49 3.81
N ILE A 75 16.18 -3.69 4.86
CA ILE A 75 17.19 -3.97 5.91
C ILE A 75 16.82 -5.25 6.67
N ALA A 76 15.55 -5.44 7.04
CA ALA A 76 15.10 -6.68 7.69
C ALA A 76 15.26 -7.91 6.80
N PHE A 77 15.03 -7.79 5.48
CA PHE A 77 15.34 -8.85 4.51
C PHE A 77 16.81 -9.27 4.59
N VAL A 78 17.76 -8.34 4.54
CA VAL A 78 19.19 -8.66 4.64
C VAL A 78 19.51 -9.32 5.98
N ASN A 79 19.00 -8.77 7.08
CA ASN A 79 19.21 -9.35 8.41
C ASN A 79 18.66 -10.79 8.51
N ALA A 80 17.51 -11.07 7.90
CA ALA A 80 16.93 -12.41 7.87
C ALA A 80 17.78 -13.36 7.01
N MET A 81 18.22 -12.93 5.83
CA MET A 81 19.12 -13.68 4.96
C MET A 81 20.42 -14.07 5.69
N GLU A 82 21.03 -13.13 6.41
CA GLU A 82 22.27 -13.37 7.16
C GLU A 82 22.09 -14.38 8.29
N ARG A 83 20.94 -14.37 8.99
CA ARG A 83 20.62 -15.35 10.05
C ARG A 83 20.52 -16.78 9.52
N PHE A 84 20.05 -16.96 8.29
CA PHE A 84 20.07 -18.26 7.60
C PHE A 84 21.40 -18.57 6.91
N GLY A 85 22.41 -17.72 7.12
CA GLY A 85 23.75 -17.92 6.62
C GLY A 85 23.95 -17.47 5.18
N PHE A 86 23.04 -16.70 4.57
CA PHE A 86 23.24 -16.06 3.26
C PHE A 86 23.86 -14.67 3.47
N LYS A 87 25.16 -14.52 3.18
CA LYS A 87 25.94 -13.31 3.47
C LYS A 87 26.27 -12.53 2.21
N GLY A 88 26.52 -11.23 2.37
CA GLY A 88 26.98 -10.35 1.28
C GLY A 88 25.85 -9.75 0.43
N ILE A 89 24.60 -9.96 0.82
CA ILE A 89 23.41 -9.42 0.16
C ILE A 89 23.17 -8.00 0.65
N GLN A 90 22.85 -7.09 -0.25
CA GLN A 90 22.57 -5.69 0.05
C GLN A 90 21.06 -5.41 0.08
N PRO A 91 20.59 -4.40 0.83
CA PRO A 91 19.16 -4.08 0.92
C PRO A 91 18.49 -3.89 -0.45
N ASN A 92 19.17 -3.23 -1.39
CA ASN A 92 18.63 -2.94 -2.72
C ASN A 92 18.62 -4.14 -3.68
N ASP A 93 19.20 -5.28 -3.31
CA ASP A 93 19.27 -6.45 -4.20
C ASP A 93 17.89 -7.07 -4.42
N ILE A 94 17.01 -7.04 -3.41
CA ILE A 94 15.63 -7.54 -3.55
C ILE A 94 14.85 -6.74 -4.60
N ASP A 95 14.92 -5.41 -4.58
CA ASP A 95 14.20 -4.55 -5.53
C ASP A 95 14.76 -4.69 -6.94
N ARG A 96 16.09 -4.74 -7.07
CA ARG A 96 16.76 -4.94 -8.36
C ARG A 96 16.35 -6.27 -8.99
N THR A 97 16.29 -7.33 -8.19
CA THR A 97 15.89 -8.65 -8.66
C THR A 97 14.39 -8.72 -8.93
N CYS A 98 13.56 -8.04 -8.15
CA CYS A 98 12.13 -7.88 -8.48
C CYS A 98 11.93 -7.22 -9.84
N ARG A 99 12.68 -6.14 -10.15
CA ARG A 99 12.64 -5.49 -11.47
C ARG A 99 13.10 -6.43 -12.57
N SER A 100 14.25 -7.10 -12.39
CA SER A 100 14.75 -8.11 -13.35
C SER A 100 13.73 -9.21 -13.62
N ILE A 101 13.06 -9.73 -12.58
CA ILE A 101 12.00 -10.73 -12.73
C ILE A 101 10.87 -10.18 -13.59
N ARG A 102 10.40 -8.96 -13.34
CA ARG A 102 9.32 -8.34 -14.10
C ARG A 102 9.72 -8.10 -15.56
N GLU A 103 10.95 -7.65 -15.82
CA GLU A 103 11.49 -7.45 -17.17
C GLU A 103 11.65 -8.77 -17.94
N GLU A 104 12.02 -9.87 -17.26
CA GLU A 104 12.13 -11.20 -17.85
C GLU A 104 10.77 -11.85 -18.14
N MET A 105 9.72 -11.39 -17.47
CA MET A 105 8.36 -11.88 -17.64
C MET A 105 7.71 -11.15 -18.82
N ASP A 106 7.96 -11.64 -20.03
CA ASP A 106 7.39 -11.12 -21.27
C ASP A 106 5.85 -11.26 -21.31
N LEU A 107 5.21 -10.31 -22.00
CA LEU A 107 3.85 -9.77 -21.85
C LEU A 107 2.63 -10.71 -22.02
N GLU A 108 2.79 -12.02 -22.25
CA GLU A 108 1.66 -12.81 -22.81
C GLU A 108 0.97 -13.84 -21.90
N THR A 109 1.48 -14.31 -20.76
CA THR A 109 0.80 -15.47 -20.13
C THR A 109 0.84 -15.67 -18.62
N THR A 110 1.66 -14.97 -17.82
CA THR A 110 1.60 -15.16 -16.35
C THR A 110 1.87 -13.85 -15.64
N TYR A 111 0.86 -13.35 -14.92
CA TYR A 111 1.02 -12.18 -14.08
C TYR A 111 1.25 -12.63 -12.64
N LEU A 112 2.40 -12.28 -12.08
CA LEU A 112 2.73 -12.56 -10.68
C LEU A 112 2.33 -11.39 -9.79
N THR A 113 1.90 -11.72 -8.58
CA THR A 113 1.62 -10.75 -7.53
C THR A 113 2.91 -10.12 -7.01
N HIS A 114 2.82 -8.99 -6.29
CA HIS A 114 4.02 -8.40 -5.68
C HIS A 114 4.67 -9.36 -4.69
N THR A 115 3.86 -10.10 -3.94
CA THR A 115 4.28 -11.17 -3.01
C THR A 115 5.06 -12.26 -3.75
N GLN A 116 4.52 -12.79 -4.86
CA GLN A 116 5.17 -13.84 -5.64
C GLN A 116 6.47 -13.37 -6.30
N VAL A 117 6.49 -12.16 -6.86
CA VAL A 117 7.72 -11.56 -7.41
C VAL A 117 8.77 -11.43 -6.33
N ARG A 118 8.39 -11.02 -5.12
CA ARG A 118 9.31 -10.86 -3.99
C ARG A 118 9.81 -12.21 -3.46
N GLU A 119 8.95 -13.21 -3.38
CA GLU A 119 9.33 -14.59 -3.04
C GLU A 119 10.37 -15.14 -4.02
N LEU A 120 10.13 -14.98 -5.32
CA LEU A 120 11.08 -15.36 -6.37
C LEU A 120 12.39 -14.56 -6.28
N ALA A 121 12.33 -13.27 -5.95
CA ALA A 121 13.52 -12.45 -5.79
C ALA A 121 14.39 -12.94 -4.63
N ILE A 122 13.78 -13.20 -3.48
CA ILE A 122 14.46 -13.78 -2.30
C ILE A 122 15.12 -15.11 -2.68
N ARG A 123 14.39 -16.00 -3.34
CA ARG A 123 14.94 -17.27 -3.82
C ARG A 123 16.13 -17.07 -4.74
N ARG A 124 16.04 -16.20 -5.75
CA ARG A 124 17.13 -15.94 -6.69
C ARG A 124 18.37 -15.40 -5.98
N GLU A 125 18.22 -14.54 -4.98
CA GLU A 125 19.36 -14.08 -4.17
C GLU A 125 19.99 -15.22 -3.34
N MET A 126 19.19 -16.09 -2.73
CA MET A 126 19.70 -17.28 -2.04
C MET A 126 20.45 -18.21 -3.01
N GLU A 127 19.88 -18.48 -4.18
CA GLU A 127 20.48 -19.33 -5.21
C GLU A 127 21.82 -18.77 -5.71
N LYS A 128 21.94 -17.46 -5.91
CA LYS A 128 23.21 -16.81 -6.27
C LYS A 128 24.30 -17.08 -5.24
N VAL A 129 23.98 -16.92 -3.95
CA VAL A 129 24.94 -17.17 -2.86
C VAL A 129 25.35 -18.65 -2.81
N VAL A 130 24.39 -19.57 -2.88
CA VAL A 130 24.63 -21.02 -2.84
C VAL A 130 25.43 -21.47 -4.05
N TYR A 131 25.11 -20.95 -5.23
CA TYR A 131 25.83 -21.21 -6.47
C TYR A 131 27.29 -20.76 -6.38
N GLN A 132 27.56 -19.53 -5.94
CA GLN A 132 28.92 -19.03 -5.81
C GLN A 132 29.73 -19.84 -4.79
N ARG A 133 29.12 -20.21 -3.65
CA ARG A 133 29.76 -21.12 -2.68
C ARG A 133 30.14 -22.43 -3.31
N LYS A 134 29.21 -23.02 -4.07
CA LYS A 134 29.45 -24.32 -4.68
C LYS A 134 30.56 -24.28 -5.73
N LEU A 135 30.64 -23.21 -6.51
CA LEU A 135 31.73 -23.00 -7.45
C LEU A 135 33.08 -22.86 -6.74
N ASN A 136 33.14 -22.07 -5.65
CA ASN A 136 34.36 -21.90 -4.87
C ASN A 136 34.80 -23.23 -4.26
N GLU A 137 33.89 -24.00 -3.64
CA GLU A 137 34.19 -25.32 -3.08
C GLU A 137 34.79 -26.27 -4.13
N VAL A 138 34.18 -26.37 -5.31
CA VAL A 138 34.67 -27.27 -6.37
C VAL A 138 36.01 -26.79 -6.93
N ALA A 139 36.20 -25.48 -7.06
CA ALA A 139 37.47 -24.90 -7.49
C ALA A 139 38.59 -25.21 -6.48
N ASP A 140 38.30 -25.06 -5.19
CA ASP A 140 39.22 -25.38 -4.10
C ASP A 140 39.56 -26.88 -4.07
N ASP A 141 38.54 -27.76 -4.18
CA ASP A 141 38.71 -29.22 -4.22
C ASP A 141 39.60 -29.67 -5.39
N TRP A 142 39.54 -28.95 -6.52
CA TRP A 142 40.29 -29.26 -7.73
C TRP A 142 41.59 -28.45 -7.86
N ALA A 143 41.92 -27.64 -6.84
CA ALA A 143 43.06 -26.74 -6.84
C ALA A 143 43.14 -25.86 -8.12
N THR A 144 41.99 -25.39 -8.58
CA THR A 144 41.85 -24.52 -9.77
C THR A 144 41.16 -23.20 -9.39
N GLN A 145 41.12 -22.25 -10.32
CA GLN A 145 40.30 -21.05 -10.16
C GLN A 145 38.87 -21.32 -10.65
N VAL A 146 37.88 -20.59 -10.12
CA VAL A 146 36.49 -20.68 -10.60
C VAL A 146 36.38 -20.43 -12.11
N SER A 147 37.17 -19.52 -12.65
CA SER A 147 37.28 -19.22 -14.08
C SER A 147 37.81 -20.39 -14.92
N GLY A 148 38.48 -21.37 -14.30
CA GLY A 148 38.98 -22.58 -14.94
C GLY A 148 38.03 -23.79 -14.86
N LEU A 149 36.85 -23.64 -14.25
CA LEU A 149 35.84 -24.70 -14.20
C LEU A 149 35.18 -24.90 -15.57
N THR A 150 34.87 -26.16 -15.89
CA THR A 150 34.18 -26.49 -17.15
C THR A 150 32.69 -26.16 -17.10
N ASP A 151 32.07 -25.94 -18.25
CA ASP A 151 30.63 -25.66 -18.37
C ASP A 151 29.75 -26.74 -17.73
N ILE A 152 30.19 -28.00 -17.75
CA ILE A 152 29.47 -29.12 -17.14
C ILE A 152 29.40 -28.92 -15.61
N VAL A 153 30.51 -28.54 -14.98
CA VAL A 153 30.59 -28.25 -13.55
C VAL A 153 29.72 -27.04 -13.21
N ILE A 154 29.84 -25.96 -13.98
CA ILE A 154 29.08 -24.72 -13.82
C ILE A 154 27.57 -25.01 -13.89
N LYS A 155 27.12 -25.78 -14.88
CA LYS A 155 25.71 -26.16 -15.06
C LYS A 155 25.21 -27.04 -13.92
N ASN A 156 26.02 -27.99 -13.44
CA ASN A 156 25.64 -28.84 -12.32
C ASN A 156 25.58 -28.07 -10.99
N ALA A 157 26.51 -27.14 -10.75
CA ALA A 157 26.49 -26.27 -9.58
C ALA A 157 25.22 -25.38 -9.58
N LYS A 158 24.81 -24.85 -10.73
CA LYS A 158 23.56 -24.07 -10.85
C LYS A 158 22.32 -24.92 -10.52
N LYS A 159 22.24 -26.14 -11.06
CA LYS A 159 21.15 -27.08 -10.74
C LYS A 159 21.12 -27.44 -9.25
N TRP A 160 22.29 -27.68 -8.67
CA TRP A 160 22.41 -27.99 -7.25
C TRP A 160 21.96 -26.81 -6.39
N ALA A 161 22.37 -25.59 -6.72
CA ALA A 161 21.97 -24.39 -5.98
C ALA A 161 20.45 -24.18 -5.97
N HIS A 162 19.80 -24.37 -7.12
CA HIS A 162 18.34 -24.31 -7.23
C HIS A 162 17.65 -25.34 -6.31
N ALA A 163 18.13 -26.59 -6.29
CA ALA A 163 17.56 -27.65 -5.47
C ALA A 163 17.88 -27.50 -3.96
N ALA A 164 18.96 -26.80 -3.61
CA ALA A 164 19.42 -26.66 -2.23
C ALA A 164 18.69 -25.54 -1.45
N VAL A 165 18.09 -24.57 -2.14
CA VAL A 165 17.35 -23.48 -1.49
C VAL A 165 15.96 -23.97 -1.05
N SER A 166 15.72 -23.97 0.27
CA SER A 166 14.45 -24.41 0.86
C SER A 166 13.36 -23.34 0.79
N ASP A 167 12.18 -23.74 0.30
CA ASP A 167 10.97 -22.90 0.26
C ASP A 167 10.59 -22.37 1.65
N SER A 168 10.76 -23.19 2.69
CA SER A 168 10.48 -22.77 4.07
C SER A 168 11.35 -21.61 4.54
N ILE A 169 12.61 -21.55 4.09
CA ILE A 169 13.54 -20.47 4.43
C ILE A 169 13.22 -19.22 3.62
N VAL A 170 12.88 -19.37 2.34
CA VAL A 170 12.41 -18.27 1.48
C VAL A 170 11.19 -17.61 2.13
N ASN A 171 10.20 -18.41 2.54
CA ASN A 171 9.00 -17.92 3.21
C ASN A 171 9.31 -17.24 4.55
N ALA A 172 10.22 -17.81 5.36
CA ALA A 172 10.62 -17.18 6.63
C ALA A 172 11.27 -15.79 6.42
N VAL A 173 12.07 -15.64 5.37
CA VAL A 173 12.67 -14.34 5.00
C VAL A 173 11.61 -13.37 4.47
N LEU A 174 10.67 -13.83 3.64
CA LEU A 174 9.56 -13.02 3.16
C LEU A 174 8.69 -12.52 4.33
N THR A 175 8.30 -13.41 5.24
CA THR A 175 7.54 -13.04 6.45
C THR A 175 8.30 -12.00 7.29
N ALA A 176 9.62 -12.13 7.45
CA ALA A 176 10.41 -11.14 8.19
C ALA A 176 10.36 -9.75 7.51
N TRP A 177 10.44 -9.70 6.18
CA TRP A 177 10.30 -8.46 5.41
C TRP A 177 8.89 -7.87 5.55
N GLU A 178 7.84 -8.70 5.42
CA GLU A 178 6.44 -8.26 5.51
C GLU A 178 6.09 -7.73 6.91
N MET A 179 6.51 -8.43 7.96
CA MET A 179 6.33 -7.97 9.34
C MET A 179 7.03 -6.64 9.56
N GLU A 180 8.26 -6.49 9.07
CA GLU A 180 8.99 -5.24 9.22
C GLU A 180 8.33 -4.10 8.44
N ARG A 181 7.79 -4.35 7.24
CA ARG A 181 7.04 -3.36 6.47
C ARG A 181 5.86 -2.80 7.29
N HIS A 182 5.11 -3.65 7.98
CA HIS A 182 4.01 -3.21 8.85
C HIS A 182 4.50 -2.39 10.04
N HIS A 183 5.56 -2.85 10.72
CA HIS A 183 6.12 -2.11 11.85
C HIS A 183 6.75 -0.78 11.43
N ALA A 184 7.41 -0.74 10.28
CA ALA A 184 8.02 0.47 9.74
C ALA A 184 6.95 1.49 9.32
N ALA A 185 5.85 1.05 8.71
CA ALA A 185 4.70 1.90 8.42
C ALA A 185 4.13 2.53 9.70
N GLU A 186 3.95 1.75 10.76
CA GLU A 186 3.49 2.25 12.06
C GLU A 186 4.45 3.28 12.69
N ARG A 187 5.76 3.05 12.59
CA ARG A 187 6.77 4.01 13.11
C ARG A 187 6.88 5.29 12.29
N ASN A 188 6.58 5.23 10.99
CA ASN A 188 6.77 6.33 10.05
C ASN A 188 5.44 7.00 9.63
N LEU A 189 4.36 6.79 10.38
CA LEU A 189 3.12 7.53 10.16
C LEU A 189 3.36 9.04 10.11
N PHE A 190 2.65 9.72 9.21
CA PHE A 190 2.65 11.17 9.26
C PHE A 190 2.08 11.64 10.61
N PRO A 191 2.73 12.62 11.29
CA PRO A 191 2.43 12.93 12.69
C PRO A 191 0.96 13.25 12.97
N GLU A 192 0.26 13.83 12.00
CA GLU A 192 -1.12 14.28 12.14
C GLU A 192 -2.17 13.20 11.89
N VAL A 193 -1.81 12.04 11.32
CA VAL A 193 -2.77 11.01 10.87
C VAL A 193 -3.65 10.51 12.00
N VAL A 194 -3.07 10.19 13.15
CA VAL A 194 -3.82 9.65 14.29
C VAL A 194 -4.81 10.68 14.83
N ASP A 195 -4.42 11.97 14.88
CA ASP A 195 -5.29 13.02 15.39
C ASP A 195 -6.44 13.33 14.41
N VAL A 196 -6.17 13.28 13.10
CA VAL A 196 -7.21 13.38 12.07
C VAL A 196 -8.22 12.22 12.18
N LEU A 197 -7.75 10.98 12.32
CA LEU A 197 -8.63 9.81 12.44
C LEU A 197 -9.49 9.86 13.72
N LYS A 198 -8.93 10.32 14.84
CA LYS A 198 -9.70 10.58 16.07
C LYS A 198 -10.78 11.62 15.83
N GLN A 199 -10.45 12.73 15.20
CA GLN A 199 -11.40 13.82 14.92
C GLN A 199 -12.53 13.31 14.02
N ILE A 200 -12.21 12.55 12.96
CA ILE A 200 -13.22 11.94 12.08
C ILE A 200 -14.18 11.04 12.85
N ARG A 201 -13.67 10.17 13.73
CA ARG A 201 -14.52 9.29 14.56
C ARG A 201 -15.38 10.07 15.55
N GLN A 202 -14.91 11.21 16.05
CA GLN A 202 -15.69 12.09 16.94
C GLN A 202 -16.81 12.80 16.19
N ASP A 203 -16.52 13.36 15.01
CA ASP A 203 -17.48 14.12 14.20
C ASP A 203 -18.47 13.23 13.45
N HIS A 204 -18.05 12.00 13.15
CA HIS A 204 -18.82 11.00 12.41
C HIS A 204 -18.76 9.65 13.12
N PRO A 205 -19.42 9.47 14.28
CA PRO A 205 -19.32 8.24 15.08
C PRO A 205 -19.83 6.99 14.36
N ASP A 206 -20.68 7.17 13.35
CA ASP A 206 -21.24 6.07 12.55
C ASP A 206 -20.50 5.78 11.25
N VAL A 207 -19.45 6.54 10.92
CA VAL A 207 -18.66 6.29 9.71
C VAL A 207 -17.94 4.95 9.82
N ILE A 208 -17.95 4.18 8.74
CA ILE A 208 -17.09 3.03 8.57
C ILE A 208 -15.82 3.50 7.88
N ILE A 209 -14.66 3.17 8.44
CA ILE A 209 -13.35 3.52 7.91
C ILE A 209 -12.68 2.26 7.36
N GLY A 210 -12.34 2.24 6.08
CA GLY A 210 -11.67 1.13 5.42
C GLY A 210 -10.31 1.52 4.85
N ALA A 211 -9.44 0.54 4.63
CA ALA A 211 -8.26 0.69 3.78
C ALA A 211 -8.48 -0.03 2.44
N VAL A 212 -7.96 0.55 1.37
CA VAL A 212 -7.93 -0.04 0.03
C VAL A 212 -6.51 0.17 -0.50
N THR A 213 -5.74 -0.90 -0.67
CA THR A 213 -4.31 -0.82 -1.01
C THR A 213 -3.96 -1.81 -2.12
N ASP A 214 -2.98 -1.46 -2.94
CA ASP A 214 -2.38 -2.30 -3.97
C ASP A 214 -1.49 -3.42 -3.41
N GLY A 215 -0.83 -3.18 -2.27
CA GLY A 215 0.08 -4.12 -1.62
C GLY A 215 -0.52 -4.86 -0.41
N LYS A 216 0.30 -5.67 0.26
CA LYS A 216 -0.05 -6.39 1.51
C LYS A 216 -0.16 -5.52 2.77
N ALA A 217 -0.16 -4.18 2.68
CA ALA A 217 -0.21 -3.36 3.88
C ALA A 217 -1.57 -3.51 4.55
N ASN A 218 -1.60 -3.65 5.88
CA ASN A 218 -2.85 -3.77 6.60
C ASN A 218 -2.81 -2.94 7.89
N PRO A 219 -3.63 -1.86 8.01
CA PRO A 219 -3.65 -1.02 9.21
C PRO A 219 -4.13 -1.79 10.44
N MET A 220 -4.85 -2.91 10.27
CA MET A 220 -5.28 -3.76 11.38
C MET A 220 -4.12 -4.45 12.10
N PHE A 221 -2.94 -4.55 11.46
CA PHE A 221 -1.71 -5.05 12.09
C PHE A 221 -0.88 -3.95 12.77
N MET A 222 -1.23 -2.68 12.56
CA MET A 222 -0.58 -1.53 13.22
C MET A 222 -1.28 -1.25 14.55
N THR A 223 -1.13 -2.19 15.49
CA THR A 223 -1.96 -2.32 16.70
C THR A 223 -1.83 -1.16 17.68
N PHE A 224 -0.74 -0.40 17.64
CA PHE A 224 -0.50 0.74 18.54
C PHE A 224 -0.97 2.06 17.96
N THR A 225 -1.35 2.10 16.68
CA THR A 225 -1.67 3.33 15.95
C THR A 225 -2.95 3.22 15.14
N LEU A 226 -2.94 2.62 13.94
CA LEU A 226 -4.07 2.67 13.01
C LEU A 226 -5.18 1.67 13.33
N ALA A 227 -4.86 0.48 13.86
CA ALA A 227 -5.83 -0.61 14.02
C ALA A 227 -7.13 -0.22 14.74
N PRO A 228 -7.14 0.63 15.80
CA PRO A 228 -8.37 1.05 16.46
C PRO A 228 -9.31 1.91 15.61
N TYR A 229 -8.82 2.47 14.50
CA TYR A 229 -9.58 3.41 13.67
C TYR A 229 -10.13 2.77 12.39
N PHE A 230 -9.60 1.63 11.95
CA PHE A 230 -10.03 0.94 10.74
C PHE A 230 -10.97 -0.22 11.06
N ASP A 231 -12.03 -0.36 10.26
CA ASP A 231 -13.02 -1.43 10.37
C ASP A 231 -12.72 -2.61 9.41
N TYR A 232 -12.03 -2.34 8.31
CA TYR A 232 -11.58 -3.36 7.35
C TYR A 232 -10.41 -2.88 6.48
N CYS A 233 -9.77 -3.83 5.80
CA CYS A 233 -8.75 -3.59 4.80
C CYS A 233 -9.04 -4.46 3.58
N MET A 234 -8.99 -3.86 2.39
CA MET A 234 -9.04 -4.54 1.10
C MET A 234 -7.65 -4.41 0.46
N SER A 235 -6.98 -5.53 0.27
CA SER A 235 -5.70 -5.59 -0.44
C SER A 235 -5.92 -6.22 -1.81
N TRP A 236 -5.32 -5.61 -2.83
CA TRP A 236 -5.23 -6.20 -4.17
C TRP A 236 -4.52 -7.57 -4.16
N GLU A 237 -3.70 -7.82 -3.14
CA GLU A 237 -2.96 -9.08 -2.99
C GLU A 237 -3.70 -10.17 -2.20
N ASP A 238 -4.80 -9.86 -1.50
CA ASP A 238 -5.51 -10.82 -0.62
C ASP A 238 -6.71 -11.51 -1.30
N ASP A 239 -7.42 -10.83 -2.21
CA ASP A 239 -8.68 -11.33 -2.79
C ASP A 239 -8.52 -11.83 -4.25
N GLN A 240 -7.73 -12.90 -4.40
CA GLN A 240 -7.28 -13.40 -5.71
C GLN A 240 -8.02 -14.65 -6.21
N ILE A 241 -8.92 -15.22 -5.41
CA ILE A 241 -9.60 -16.47 -5.75
C ILE A 241 -10.48 -16.23 -6.99
N GLY A 242 -9.97 -16.66 -8.15
CA GLY A 242 -10.69 -16.65 -9.43
C GLY A 242 -10.28 -15.59 -10.45
N ARG A 243 -9.14 -14.89 -10.28
CA ARG A 243 -8.71 -13.83 -11.24
C ARG A 243 -7.34 -14.12 -11.85
N SER A 244 -7.26 -14.04 -13.18
CA SER A 244 -6.11 -14.50 -13.98
C SER A 244 -5.24 -13.38 -14.57
N GLN A 245 -5.56 -12.11 -14.34
CA GLN A 245 -4.82 -10.98 -14.91
C GLN A 245 -4.50 -9.94 -13.84
N PHE A 246 -3.21 -9.77 -13.57
CA PHE A 246 -2.66 -8.81 -12.63
C PHE A 246 -1.78 -7.87 -13.44
N PHE A 247 -1.88 -6.55 -13.32
CA PHE A 247 -0.89 -5.67 -13.96
C PHE A 247 -0.93 -5.68 -15.51
N GLN A 248 -1.93 -5.04 -16.11
CA GLN A 248 -1.62 -4.28 -17.32
C GLN A 248 -0.89 -3.01 -16.85
N GLU A 249 0.36 -2.80 -17.27
CA GLU A 249 0.95 -1.46 -17.20
C GLU A 249 -0.06 -0.50 -17.83
N LEU A 250 -0.44 0.54 -17.09
CA LEU A 250 -1.53 1.48 -17.39
C LEU A 250 -1.31 2.35 -18.65
N GLY A 251 -0.42 1.94 -19.56
CA GLY A 251 -0.28 2.56 -20.88
C GLY A 251 -1.49 2.33 -21.79
N SER A 252 -2.33 1.31 -21.56
CA SER A 252 -3.51 1.04 -22.38
C SER A 252 -4.82 1.29 -21.62
N VAL A 253 -5.53 2.34 -22.04
CA VAL A 253 -6.79 2.87 -21.48
C VAL A 253 -7.99 1.89 -21.56
N GLU A 254 -7.80 0.68 -22.09
CA GLU A 254 -8.89 -0.29 -22.28
C GLU A 254 -9.27 -1.10 -21.00
N GLY A 255 -8.57 -0.91 -19.88
CA GLY A 255 -8.72 -1.73 -18.66
C GLY A 255 -9.65 -1.21 -17.54
N ARG A 256 -10.71 -0.44 -17.81
CA ARG A 256 -11.58 0.15 -16.76
C ARG A 256 -12.10 -0.84 -15.71
N ALA A 257 -12.39 -2.08 -16.10
CA ALA A 257 -12.89 -3.11 -15.19
C ALA A 257 -11.84 -3.58 -14.16
N GLN A 258 -10.55 -3.46 -14.48
CA GLN A 258 -9.46 -3.83 -13.58
C GLN A 258 -9.15 -2.76 -12.53
N LEU A 259 -9.53 -1.50 -12.75
CA LEU A 259 -9.31 -0.42 -11.77
C LEU A 259 -10.45 -0.31 -10.74
N THR A 260 -11.67 -0.72 -11.09
CA THR A 260 -12.86 -0.50 -10.25
C THR A 260 -13.20 -1.64 -9.30
N TRP A 261 -12.62 -2.82 -9.51
CA TRP A 261 -13.08 -4.01 -8.79
C TRP A 261 -12.81 -3.92 -7.29
N ILE A 262 -11.63 -3.41 -6.88
CA ILE A 262 -11.25 -3.39 -5.46
C ILE A 262 -12.11 -2.38 -4.70
N TYR A 263 -12.45 -1.28 -5.36
CA TYR A 263 -13.37 -0.27 -4.85
C TYR A 263 -14.82 -0.79 -4.79
N THR A 264 -15.23 -1.60 -5.77
CA THR A 264 -16.53 -2.29 -5.71
C THR A 264 -16.57 -3.25 -4.53
N ALA A 265 -15.53 -4.06 -4.34
CA ALA A 265 -15.41 -4.99 -3.22
C ALA A 265 -15.37 -4.24 -1.86
N ALA A 266 -14.69 -3.10 -1.80
CA ALA A 266 -14.69 -2.24 -0.62
C ALA A 266 -16.10 -1.70 -0.30
N LEU A 267 -16.86 -1.26 -1.31
CA LEU A 267 -18.24 -0.80 -1.14
C LEU A 267 -19.17 -1.95 -0.72
N GLU A 268 -18.99 -3.15 -1.25
CA GLU A 268 -19.71 -4.35 -0.83
C GLU A 268 -19.39 -4.72 0.61
N LYS A 269 -18.11 -4.66 1.00
CA LYS A 269 -17.68 -4.91 2.38
C LYS A 269 -18.31 -3.90 3.35
N TYR A 270 -18.35 -2.63 2.97
CA TYR A 270 -19.09 -1.61 3.71
C TYR A 270 -20.56 -1.99 3.89
N LYS A 271 -21.26 -2.39 2.82
CA LYS A 271 -22.69 -2.77 2.89
C LYS A 271 -22.91 -3.94 3.86
N GLN A 272 -22.02 -4.92 3.85
CA GLN A 272 -22.06 -6.05 4.80
C GLN A 272 -21.86 -5.59 6.25
N LEU A 273 -20.87 -4.74 6.52
CA LEU A 273 -20.59 -4.27 7.88
C LEU A 273 -21.71 -3.38 8.41
N ALA A 274 -22.24 -2.48 7.58
CA ALA A 274 -23.31 -1.61 8.00
C ALA A 274 -24.63 -2.37 8.23
N SER A 275 -24.91 -3.44 7.47
CA SER A 275 -26.15 -4.23 7.67
C SER A 275 -26.08 -5.04 8.96
N VAL A 276 -24.90 -5.59 9.28
CA VAL A 276 -24.62 -6.22 10.58
C VAL A 276 -24.78 -5.22 11.72
N LYS A 277 -24.26 -4.00 11.57
CA LYS A 277 -24.38 -2.94 12.59
C LYS A 277 -25.85 -2.57 12.85
N GLU A 278 -26.65 -2.38 11.79
CA GLU A 278 -28.09 -2.10 11.91
C GLU A 278 -28.86 -3.25 12.59
N ALA A 279 -28.55 -4.50 12.23
CA ALA A 279 -29.15 -5.68 12.85
C ALA A 279 -28.83 -5.78 14.35
N MET A 280 -27.60 -5.46 14.76
CA MET A 280 -27.20 -5.46 16.18
C MET A 280 -27.92 -4.36 16.97
N THR A 281 -28.09 -3.16 16.40
CA THR A 281 -28.83 -2.07 17.05
C THR A 281 -30.31 -2.37 17.19
N ASN A 282 -30.91 -3.07 16.22
CA ASN A 282 -32.35 -3.40 16.23
C ASN A 282 -32.69 -4.58 17.15
N LYS A 283 -31.81 -5.59 17.27
CA LYS A 283 -32.02 -6.75 18.16
C LYS A 283 -32.04 -6.39 19.65
N GLY A 284 -31.39 -5.29 20.05
CA GLY A 284 -31.47 -4.79 21.44
C GLY A 284 -32.88 -4.32 21.86
N SER A 285 -33.83 -4.19 20.92
CA SER A 285 -35.17 -3.63 21.18
C SER A 285 -36.31 -4.66 21.08
N LYS A 286 -36.05 -5.92 20.70
CA LYS A 286 -37.07 -6.97 20.62
C LYS A 286 -36.54 -8.25 21.25
N GLY A 287 -37.06 -8.58 22.43
CA GLY A 287 -36.74 -9.82 23.15
C GLY A 287 -37.09 -11.07 22.35
N ASP A 288 -36.18 -12.04 22.43
CA ASP A 288 -36.32 -13.48 22.20
C ASP A 288 -37.49 -13.92 21.32
N ALA A 289 -37.32 -13.78 20.01
CA ALA A 289 -38.04 -14.58 19.02
C ALA A 289 -37.01 -15.32 18.16
N GLU A 290 -37.01 -16.65 18.28
CA GLU A 290 -36.23 -17.57 17.45
C GLU A 290 -36.52 -17.29 15.96
N GLN A 291 -35.47 -16.97 15.20
CA GLN A 291 -35.52 -16.97 13.73
C GLN A 291 -34.35 -17.81 13.22
N ASP A 292 -34.64 -19.08 13.00
CA ASP A 292 -33.95 -19.95 12.05
C ASP A 292 -34.53 -19.65 10.66
N GLY A 293 -33.72 -19.02 9.81
CA GLY A 293 -34.05 -18.78 8.41
C GLY A 293 -32.95 -17.95 7.76
N ASP A 294 -32.52 -18.34 6.57
CA ASP A 294 -31.56 -17.64 5.72
C ASP A 294 -32.09 -16.25 5.31
N GLU A 295 -32.19 -15.32 6.26
CA GLU A 295 -32.61 -13.94 5.99
C GLU A 295 -31.51 -13.22 5.22
N GLU A 296 -31.81 -12.94 3.96
CA GLU A 296 -31.00 -12.09 3.07
C GLU A 296 -30.72 -10.76 3.78
N LEU A 297 -29.44 -10.39 3.90
CA LEU A 297 -29.06 -9.16 4.61
C LEU A 297 -29.78 -7.95 3.99
N PRO A 298 -30.32 -7.02 4.81
CA PRO A 298 -31.03 -5.86 4.30
C PRO A 298 -30.13 -5.04 3.36
N SER A 299 -30.69 -4.67 2.21
CA SER A 299 -29.97 -3.87 1.22
C SER A 299 -29.82 -2.44 1.73
N ILE A 300 -28.58 -1.96 1.81
CA ILE A 300 -28.30 -0.60 2.26
C ILE A 300 -28.48 0.39 1.12
N ASP A 301 -29.40 1.33 1.32
CA ASP A 301 -29.57 2.48 0.43
C ASP A 301 -28.44 3.50 0.63
N MET A 302 -27.77 3.85 -0.46
CA MET A 302 -26.69 4.83 -0.51
C MET A 302 -27.16 6.23 -0.96
N SER A 303 -28.44 6.43 -1.27
CA SER A 303 -28.97 7.68 -1.84
C SER A 303 -28.66 8.93 -0.99
N ASP A 304 -28.82 8.80 0.32
CA ASP A 304 -28.58 9.85 1.34
C ASP A 304 -27.21 9.73 2.04
N LYS A 305 -26.36 8.80 1.59
CA LYS A 305 -25.03 8.53 2.16
C LYS A 305 -23.91 9.07 1.27
N VAL A 306 -22.77 9.36 1.87
CA VAL A 306 -21.55 9.76 1.16
C VAL A 306 -20.47 8.73 1.41
N TRP A 307 -19.80 8.34 0.33
CA TRP A 307 -18.53 7.63 0.36
C TRP A 307 -17.43 8.58 -0.10
N ILE A 308 -16.36 8.71 0.69
CA ILE A 308 -15.14 9.41 0.31
C ILE A 308 -13.99 8.41 0.25
N HIS A 309 -13.16 8.49 -0.79
CA HIS A 309 -11.86 7.84 -0.85
C HIS A 309 -10.73 8.89 -0.84
N VAL A 310 -9.66 8.58 -0.13
CA VAL A 310 -8.48 9.43 0.06
C VAL A 310 -7.25 8.64 -0.37
N GLY A 311 -6.47 9.17 -1.31
CA GLY A 311 -5.26 8.51 -1.81
C GLY A 311 -4.34 9.49 -2.53
N ASP A 312 -3.12 9.08 -2.83
CA ASP A 312 -2.04 9.88 -3.42
C ASP A 312 -1.91 9.69 -4.94
N ASP A 313 -2.53 8.66 -5.52
CA ASP A 313 -2.47 8.37 -6.94
C ASP A 313 -3.70 8.88 -7.72
N LEU A 314 -3.46 9.64 -8.78
CA LEU A 314 -4.54 10.23 -9.58
C LEU A 314 -5.32 9.18 -10.40
N PHE A 315 -4.67 8.12 -10.87
CA PHE A 315 -5.30 7.13 -11.74
C PHE A 315 -5.94 6.00 -10.91
N TYR A 316 -5.20 5.43 -9.97
CA TYR A 316 -5.65 4.30 -9.17
C TYR A 316 -6.61 4.74 -8.08
N ASP A 317 -6.24 5.72 -7.25
CA ASP A 317 -7.07 6.12 -6.11
C ASP A 317 -8.22 7.00 -6.56
N VAL A 318 -7.91 8.11 -7.22
CA VAL A 318 -8.94 9.05 -7.65
C VAL A 318 -9.76 8.46 -8.80
N GLY A 319 -9.12 7.98 -9.86
CA GLY A 319 -9.83 7.45 -11.03
C GLY A 319 -10.60 6.16 -10.74
N GLY A 320 -9.98 5.22 -10.03
CA GLY A 320 -10.59 3.92 -9.69
C GLY A 320 -11.80 4.07 -8.77
N SER A 321 -11.66 4.82 -7.67
CA SER A 321 -12.75 4.98 -6.69
C SER A 321 -13.90 5.86 -7.20
N ALA A 322 -13.61 6.95 -7.93
CA ALA A 322 -14.64 7.83 -8.49
C ALA A 322 -15.54 7.08 -9.48
N SER A 323 -14.97 6.16 -10.26
CA SER A 323 -15.71 5.29 -11.18
C SER A 323 -16.70 4.36 -10.46
N CYS A 324 -16.52 4.14 -9.16
CA CYS A 324 -17.44 3.37 -8.29
C CYS A 324 -18.42 4.25 -7.51
N GLY A 325 -18.41 5.58 -7.74
CA GLY A 325 -19.32 6.53 -7.07
C GLY A 325 -18.77 7.14 -5.77
N ALA A 326 -17.49 6.93 -5.46
CA ALA A 326 -16.84 7.64 -4.37
C ALA A 326 -16.64 9.12 -4.73
N LYS A 327 -16.75 10.02 -3.74
CA LYS A 327 -16.07 11.31 -3.80
C LYS A 327 -14.60 11.09 -3.48
N THR A 328 -13.71 11.91 -4.05
CA THR A 328 -12.27 11.65 -3.95
C THR A 328 -11.51 12.85 -3.40
N ILE A 329 -10.44 12.55 -2.66
CA ILE A 329 -9.48 13.52 -2.16
C ILE A 329 -8.11 13.01 -2.60
N LEU A 330 -7.42 13.78 -3.44
CA LEU A 330 -6.03 13.55 -3.79
C LEU A 330 -5.14 14.13 -2.68
N VAL A 331 -4.29 13.29 -2.10
CA VAL A 331 -3.32 13.66 -1.08
C VAL A 331 -2.03 14.08 -1.78
N ASN A 332 -1.73 15.37 -1.71
CA ASN A 332 -0.49 15.94 -2.18
C ASN A 332 0.14 16.75 -1.04
N LEU A 333 1.13 16.15 -0.40
CA LEU A 333 1.78 16.69 0.80
C LEU A 333 3.01 17.52 0.44
N ALA A 334 3.38 18.43 1.34
CA ALA A 334 4.61 19.20 1.18
C ALA A 334 5.85 18.29 1.25
N ASP A 335 6.92 18.66 0.55
CA ASP A 335 8.19 17.89 0.43
C ASP A 335 8.75 17.36 1.76
N ARG A 336 8.52 18.09 2.86
CA ARG A 336 8.97 17.69 4.20
C ARG A 336 8.42 16.34 4.67
N TYR A 337 7.30 15.89 4.10
CA TYR A 337 6.68 14.61 4.43
C TYR A 337 7.34 13.45 3.67
N GLY A 338 8.17 13.73 2.65
CA GLY A 338 8.86 12.68 1.90
C GLY A 338 7.93 11.79 1.07
N GLN A 339 6.77 12.31 0.67
CA GLN A 339 5.83 11.63 -0.20
C GLN A 339 6.45 11.44 -1.59
N THR A 340 6.41 10.22 -2.15
CA THR A 340 7.00 9.98 -3.48
C THR A 340 6.03 10.12 -4.63
N ALA A 341 4.73 9.99 -4.36
CA ALA A 341 3.67 10.03 -5.37
C ALA A 341 3.77 11.21 -6.35
N PRO A 342 4.01 12.47 -5.90
CA PRO A 342 4.16 13.60 -6.83
C PRO A 342 5.33 13.44 -7.80
N GLY A 343 6.39 12.75 -7.38
CA GLY A 343 7.59 12.49 -8.18
C GLY A 343 7.41 11.38 -9.23
N ARG A 344 6.43 10.48 -9.06
CA ARG A 344 6.21 9.35 -9.99
C ARG A 344 5.75 9.79 -11.39
N PHE A 345 5.18 10.99 -11.50
CA PHE A 345 4.65 11.54 -12.76
C PHE A 345 5.50 12.65 -13.37
N VAL A 346 6.63 13.00 -12.75
CA VAL A 346 7.62 13.87 -13.38
C VAL A 346 8.34 13.01 -14.41
N LEU A 347 7.78 12.99 -15.63
CA LEU A 347 8.46 12.45 -16.81
C LEU A 347 9.87 13.05 -16.84
N ASP A 348 10.90 12.20 -16.92
CA ASP A 348 12.26 12.61 -17.24
C ASP A 348 12.19 13.53 -18.48
N GLN A 349 12.28 14.84 -18.26
CA GLN A 349 12.36 15.88 -19.29
C GLN A 349 13.81 16.14 -19.68
#